data_AF-A0A7Y2C7I6-F1
#
_entry.id   AF-A0A7Y2C7I6-F1
#
_cell.length_a   1.000
_cell.length_b   1.000
_cell.length_c   1.000
_cell.angle_alpha   90.00
_cell.angle_beta   90.00
_cell.angle_gamma   90.00
#
_symmetry.space_group_name_H-M   'P 1'
#
loop_
_entity.id
_entity.type
_entity.pdbx_description
1 polymer ?
#
loop_
_entity_poly.entity_id
_entity_poly.type
_entity_poly.pdbx_seq_one_letter_code
_entity_poly.pdbx_strand_id
1 'polypeptide(L)'
;MIASLWIWITTVFSLVIALPAVGLTRIFGRDPVHYRAGRLFRMIGSIPTRLTPLWRITVEGTERVKNPRNPYVVVSNHQSLVDIPVISRLPWEMKWVAKKELFDVPLIGWLMKWAGDIAVDRKNKRSRAM
;
A
#
# COMPACT_ATOMS: atom_id res chain seq x y z
N MET A 1 12.78 -20.12 10.33
CA MET A 1 13.42 -19.89 9.02
C MET A 1 12.45 -20.05 7.85
N ILE A 2 11.78 -21.20 7.70
CA ILE A 2 10.89 -21.51 6.56
C ILE A 2 9.73 -20.51 6.40
N ALA A 3 9.00 -20.20 7.49
CA ALA A 3 7.88 -19.25 7.43
C ALA A 3 8.31 -17.84 7.02
N SER A 4 9.49 -17.39 7.47
CA SER A 4 10.05 -16.09 7.07
C SER A 4 10.41 -16.07 5.58
N LEU A 5 11.06 -17.13 5.09
CA LEU A 5 11.38 -17.26 3.67
C LEU A 5 10.11 -17.22 2.80
N TRP A 6 9.06 -17.92 3.22
CA TRP A 6 7.76 -17.91 2.55
C TRP A 6 7.13 -16.51 2.45
N ILE A 7 7.18 -15.73 3.53
CA ILE A 7 6.68 -14.34 3.55
C ILE A 7 7.46 -13.49 2.56
N TRP A 8 8.79 -13.62 2.52
CA TRP A 8 9.62 -12.87 1.59
C TRP A 8 9.35 -13.25 0.12
N ILE A 9 9.25 -14.54 -0.18
CA ILE A 9 8.92 -15.03 -1.53
C ILE A 9 7.57 -14.46 -2.00
N THR A 10 6.52 -14.61 -1.18
CA THR A 10 5.18 -14.11 -1.52
C THR A 10 5.15 -12.59 -1.66
N THR A 11 5.93 -11.87 -0.86
CA THR A 11 6.08 -10.41 -0.96
C THR A 11 6.73 -9.99 -2.27
N VAL A 12 7.90 -10.56 -2.60
CA VAL A 12 8.61 -10.24 -3.85
C VAL A 12 7.75 -10.59 -5.07
N PHE A 13 7.13 -11.77 -5.06
CA PHE A 13 6.23 -12.19 -6.13
C PHE A 13 5.05 -11.22 -6.30
N SER A 14 4.44 -10.79 -5.19
CA SER A 14 3.35 -9.79 -5.21
C SER A 14 3.82 -8.45 -5.81
N LEU A 15 5.03 -8.00 -5.50
CA LEU A 15 5.59 -6.76 -6.07
C LEU A 15 5.87 -6.89 -7.57
N VAL A 16 6.41 -8.04 -8.00
CA VAL A 16 6.66 -8.32 -9.42
C VAL A 16 5.36 -8.35 -10.22
N ILE A 17 4.27 -8.91 -9.67
CA ILE A 17 2.94 -8.86 -10.30
C ILE A 17 2.35 -7.46 -10.26
N ALA A 18 2.49 -6.74 -9.14
CA ALA A 18 1.96 -5.39 -8.98
C ALA A 18 2.53 -4.44 -10.03
N LEU A 19 3.81 -4.57 -10.38
CA LEU A 19 4.47 -3.64 -11.29
C LEU A 19 3.78 -3.53 -12.68
N PRO A 20 3.65 -4.59 -13.49
CA PRO A 20 2.93 -4.52 -14.75
C PRO A 20 1.45 -4.22 -14.52
N ALA A 21 0.80 -4.81 -13.52
CA ALA A 21 -0.63 -4.64 -13.29
C ALA A 21 -1.01 -3.18 -12.99
N VAL A 22 -0.27 -2.54 -12.08
CA VAL A 22 -0.45 -1.11 -11.75
C VAL A 22 0.02 -0.23 -12.91
N GLY A 23 1.13 -0.56 -13.57
CA GLY A 23 1.62 0.15 -14.74
C GLY A 23 0.58 0.23 -15.86
N LEU A 24 -0.11 -0.87 -16.16
CA LEU A 24 -1.20 -0.92 -17.14
C LEU A 24 -2.36 0.01 -16.76
N THR A 25 -2.74 0.08 -15.48
CA THR A 25 -3.77 1.04 -15.05
C THR A 25 -3.37 2.49 -15.28
N ARG A 26 -2.06 2.79 -15.28
CA ARG A 26 -1.53 4.13 -15.51
C ARG A 26 -1.44 4.49 -16.99
N ILE A 27 -1.18 3.51 -17.86
CA ILE A 27 -1.09 3.69 -19.31
C ILE A 27 -2.49 3.83 -19.92
N PHE A 28 -3.42 2.96 -19.51
CA PHE A 28 -4.74 2.87 -20.14
C PHE A 28 -5.85 3.58 -19.35
N GLY A 29 -5.64 3.86 -18.07
CA GLY A 29 -6.62 4.51 -17.21
C GLY A 29 -6.44 6.02 -17.15
N ARG A 30 -7.49 6.78 -17.47
CA ARG A 30 -7.60 8.20 -17.09
C ARG A 30 -8.20 8.32 -15.70
N ASP A 31 -7.35 8.27 -14.68
CA ASP A 31 -7.73 8.46 -13.28
C ASP A 31 -6.84 9.54 -12.66
N PRO A 32 -7.33 10.80 -12.54
CA PRO A 32 -6.49 11.93 -12.13
C PRO A 32 -5.96 11.80 -10.69
N VAL A 33 -6.62 11.01 -9.86
CA VAL A 33 -6.24 10.78 -8.45
C VAL A 33 -5.57 9.43 -8.23
N HIS A 34 -5.26 8.70 -9.31
CA HIS A 34 -4.60 7.39 -9.28
C HIS A 34 -5.31 6.37 -8.36
N TYR A 35 -6.62 6.47 -8.18
CA TYR A 35 -7.38 5.62 -7.26
C TYR A 35 -7.34 4.15 -7.68
N ARG A 36 -7.51 3.84 -8.97
CA ARG A 36 -7.47 2.45 -9.48
C ARG A 36 -6.08 1.83 -9.29
N ALA A 37 -5.04 2.59 -9.61
CA ALA A 37 -3.64 2.19 -9.42
C ALA A 37 -3.34 1.88 -7.94
N GLY A 38 -3.71 2.80 -7.05
CA GLY A 38 -3.53 2.63 -5.61
C GLY A 38 -4.35 1.46 -5.05
N ARG A 39 -5.62 1.32 -5.45
CA ARG A 39 -6.49 0.23 -5.00
C ARG A 39 -5.90 -1.14 -5.38
N LEU A 40 -5.47 -1.27 -6.63
CA LEU A 40 -4.84 -2.50 -7.11
C LEU A 40 -3.54 -2.80 -6.34
N PHE A 41 -2.72 -1.77 -6.10
CA PHE A 41 -1.50 -1.90 -5.32
C PHE A 41 -1.77 -2.36 -3.88
N ARG A 42 -2.79 -1.83 -3.18
CA ARG A 42 -3.20 -2.30 -1.84
C ARG A 42 -3.71 -3.73 -1.87
N MET A 43 -4.58 -4.06 -2.83
CA MET A 43 -5.13 -5.42 -2.96
C MET A 43 -4.01 -6.45 -3.14
N ILE A 44 -3.07 -6.20 -4.07
CA ILE A 44 -1.94 -7.09 -4.31
C ILE A 44 -0.99 -7.09 -3.11
N GLY A 45 -0.70 -5.93 -2.52
CA GLY A 45 0.13 -5.80 -1.32
C GLY A 45 -0.41 -6.55 -0.10
N SER A 46 -1.71 -6.84 -0.06
CA SER A 46 -2.31 -7.64 1.01
C SER A 46 -2.11 -9.15 0.84
N ILE A 47 -1.75 -9.64 -0.35
CA ILE A 47 -1.64 -11.07 -0.67
C ILE A 47 -0.70 -11.83 0.27
N PRO A 48 0.51 -11.33 0.62
CA PRO A 48 1.40 -12.04 1.54
C PRO A 48 0.73 -12.36 2.88
N THR A 49 -0.13 -11.47 3.39
CA THR A 49 -0.86 -11.70 4.64
C THR A 49 -1.99 -12.72 4.51
N ARG A 50 -2.50 -12.96 3.30
CA ARG A 50 -3.54 -13.96 3.02
C ARG A 50 -2.93 -15.34 2.78
N LEU A 51 -1.73 -15.38 2.20
CA LEU A 51 -1.01 -16.62 1.89
C LEU A 51 -0.10 -17.10 3.01
N THR A 52 0.00 -16.37 4.12
CA THR A 52 0.76 -16.81 5.29
C THR A 52 -0.15 -17.67 6.18
N PRO A 53 0.02 -19.00 6.19
CA PRO A 53 -0.95 -19.92 6.81
C PRO A 53 -1.06 -19.78 8.33
N LEU A 54 -0.01 -19.30 8.98
CA LEU A 54 0.04 -19.12 10.43
C LEU A 54 -0.68 -17.84 10.91
N TRP A 55 -1.08 -16.96 9.99
CA TRP A 55 -1.66 -15.67 10.36
C TRP A 55 -3.18 -15.72 10.25
N ARG A 56 -3.85 -15.41 11.36
CA ARG A 56 -5.28 -15.14 11.40
C ARG A 56 -5.49 -13.64 11.58
N ILE A 57 -5.94 -12.98 10.53
CA ILE A 57 -6.21 -11.53 10.54
C ILE A 57 -7.71 -11.31 10.36
N THR A 58 -8.31 -10.67 11.36
CA THR A 58 -9.71 -10.25 11.35
C THR A 58 -9.77 -8.75 11.11
N VAL A 59 -10.70 -8.30 10.26
CA VAL A 59 -10.94 -6.89 9.98
C VAL A 59 -12.40 -6.61 10.34
N GLU A 60 -12.61 -5.75 11.33
CA GLU A 60 -13.93 -5.38 11.87
C GLU A 60 -14.14 -3.87 11.78
N GLY A 61 -15.39 -3.42 11.88
CA GLY A 61 -15.70 -1.99 11.91
C GLY A 61 -15.66 -1.27 10.55
N THR A 62 -15.60 -2.03 9.45
CA THR A 62 -15.49 -1.45 8.10
C THR A 62 -16.77 -0.75 7.65
N GLU A 63 -17.91 -1.14 8.22
CA GLU A 63 -19.23 -0.55 8.00
C GLU A 63 -19.33 0.92 8.47
N ARG A 64 -18.42 1.36 9.35
CA ARG A 64 -18.33 2.76 9.79
C ARG A 64 -17.93 3.69 8.64
N VAL A 65 -17.21 3.17 7.64
CA VAL A 65 -16.82 3.89 6.42
C VAL A 65 -17.92 3.72 5.37
N LYS A 66 -18.94 4.60 5.44
CA LYS A 66 -20.12 4.51 4.55
C LYS A 66 -19.80 4.67 3.07
N ASN A 67 -18.88 5.57 2.73
CA ASN A 67 -18.45 5.78 1.35
C ASN A 67 -16.93 5.94 1.29
N PRO A 68 -16.17 4.90 0.89
CA PRO A 68 -14.71 4.94 0.71
C PRO A 68 -14.15 6.07 -0.16
N ARG A 69 -14.99 6.71 -0.99
CA ARG A 69 -14.60 7.82 -1.87
C ARG A 69 -14.63 9.19 -1.19
N ASN A 70 -15.19 9.27 0.02
CA ASN A 70 -15.10 10.49 0.83
C ASN A 70 -13.68 10.66 1.40
N PRO A 71 -13.27 11.89 1.74
CA PRO A 71 -11.98 12.11 2.36
C PRO A 71 -11.95 11.56 3.80
N TYR A 72 -10.97 10.70 4.08
CA TYR A 72 -10.70 10.16 5.42
C TYR A 72 -9.20 10.21 5.70
N VAL A 73 -8.87 10.35 6.99
CA VAL A 73 -7.51 10.10 7.49
C VAL A 73 -7.54 8.80 8.26
N VAL A 74 -6.81 7.80 7.77
CA VAL A 74 -6.66 6.50 8.44
C VAL A 74 -5.40 6.55 9.29
N VAL A 75 -5.56 6.32 10.58
CA VAL A 75 -4.45 6.34 11.55
C VAL A 75 -4.37 4.99 12.24
N SER A 76 -3.15 4.46 12.35
CA SER A 76 -2.85 3.24 13.09
C SER A 76 -1.61 3.45 13.92
N ASN A 77 -1.51 2.73 15.03
CA ASN A 77 -0.23 2.54 15.72
C ASN A 77 0.75 1.85 14.76
N HIS A 78 2.04 2.20 14.86
CA HIS A 78 3.10 1.58 14.07
C HIS A 78 3.92 0.63 14.94
N GLN A 79 3.80 -0.67 14.68
CA GLN A 79 4.50 -1.72 15.44
C GLN A 79 5.55 -2.44 14.61
N SER A 80 5.37 -2.51 13.29
CA SER A 80 6.26 -3.31 12.45
C SER A 80 6.16 -2.97 10.97
N LEU A 81 7.06 -3.55 10.16
CA LEU A 81 6.95 -3.49 8.70
C LEU A 81 5.72 -4.23 8.15
N VAL A 82 5.14 -5.14 8.93
CA VAL A 82 3.95 -5.93 8.57
C VAL A 82 2.68 -5.08 8.56
N ASP A 83 2.71 -3.91 9.19
CA ASP A 83 1.56 -3.00 9.24
C ASP A 83 1.09 -2.63 7.83
N ILE A 84 2.01 -2.41 6.88
CA ILE A 84 1.70 -2.03 5.50
C ILE A 84 0.80 -3.08 4.81
N PRO A 85 1.21 -4.36 4.68
CA PRO A 85 0.37 -5.36 4.03
C PRO A 85 -0.88 -5.71 4.85
N VAL A 86 -0.85 -5.60 6.19
CA VAL A 86 -2.03 -5.85 7.04
C VAL A 86 -3.10 -4.77 6.84
N ILE A 87 -2.73 -3.50 6.94
CA ILE A 87 -3.67 -2.38 6.73
C ILE A 87 -4.14 -2.36 5.26
N SER A 88 -3.33 -2.85 4.32
CA SER A 88 -3.76 -3.03 2.92
C SER A 88 -4.90 -4.06 2.74
N ARG A 89 -5.29 -4.81 3.79
CA ARG A 89 -6.52 -5.64 3.78
C ARG A 89 -7.81 -4.83 3.92
N LEU A 90 -7.73 -3.56 4.32
CA LEU A 90 -8.91 -2.71 4.45
C LEU A 90 -9.65 -2.59 3.10
N PRO A 91 -10.99 -2.57 3.10
CA PRO A 91 -11.78 -2.62 1.88
C PRO A 91 -11.88 -1.28 1.14
N TRP A 92 -11.00 -0.30 1.39
CA TRP A 92 -10.89 0.98 0.65
C TRP A 92 -9.46 1.24 0.13
N GLU A 93 -9.32 2.26 -0.72
CA GLU A 93 -8.01 2.75 -1.15
C GLU A 93 -7.53 3.83 -0.16
N MET A 94 -6.21 3.92 0.01
CA MET A 94 -5.59 4.96 0.82
C MET A 94 -4.20 5.28 0.27
N LYS A 95 -3.84 6.56 0.35
CA LYS A 95 -2.49 7.04 0.02
C LYS A 95 -1.61 6.91 1.25
N TRP A 96 -0.49 6.22 1.09
CA TRP A 96 0.51 6.18 2.15
C TRP A 96 1.22 7.52 2.25
N VAL A 97 1.46 7.96 3.48
CA VAL A 97 2.36 9.06 3.78
C VAL A 97 3.67 8.44 4.27
N ALA A 98 4.72 8.54 3.47
CA ALA A 98 5.96 7.81 3.70
C ALA A 98 7.20 8.67 3.44
N LYS A 99 8.34 8.26 4.00
CA LYS A 99 9.63 8.95 3.82
C LYS A 99 9.98 9.02 2.33
N LYS A 100 10.45 10.19 1.86
CA LYS A 100 10.83 10.42 0.46
C LYS A 100 11.80 9.36 -0.07
N GLU A 101 12.74 8.89 0.73
CA GLU A 101 13.74 7.90 0.33
C GLU A 101 13.11 6.56 -0.09
N LEU A 102 11.94 6.20 0.43
CA LEU A 102 11.22 4.99 0.02
C LEU A 102 10.72 5.07 -1.43
N PHE A 103 10.45 6.27 -1.92
CA PHE A 103 10.01 6.50 -3.30
C PHE A 103 11.14 6.30 -4.32
N ASP A 104 12.40 6.28 -3.87
CA ASP A 104 13.58 6.08 -4.72
C ASP A 104 14.02 4.61 -4.77
N VAL A 105 13.46 3.75 -3.92
CA VAL A 105 13.71 2.31 -3.95
C VAL A 105 13.09 1.71 -5.22
N PRO A 106 13.84 0.95 -6.04
CA PRO A 106 13.28 0.27 -7.20
C PRO A 106 12.09 -0.63 -6.84
N LEU A 107 11.20 -0.86 -7.82
CA LEU A 107 9.98 -1.66 -7.67
C LEU A 107 8.94 -1.03 -6.74
N ILE A 108 9.20 -1.00 -5.42
CA ILE A 108 8.26 -0.48 -4.43
C ILE A 108 8.05 1.04 -4.57
N GLY A 109 9.13 1.80 -4.76
CA GLY A 109 9.05 3.25 -4.91
C GLY A 109 8.33 3.67 -6.19
N TRP A 110 8.51 2.92 -7.28
CA TRP A 110 7.76 3.13 -8.52
C TRP A 110 6.26 2.86 -8.34
N LEU A 111 5.91 1.77 -7.66
CA LEU A 111 4.52 1.45 -7.32
C LEU A 111 3.88 2.53 -6.45
N MET A 112 4.60 3.03 -5.45
CA MET A 112 4.13 4.14 -4.62
C MET A 112 3.90 5.42 -5.43
N LYS A 113 4.83 5.78 -6.34
CA LYS A 113 4.68 6.92 -7.26
C LYS A 113 3.45 6.76 -8.15
N TRP A 114 3.24 5.58 -8.75
CA TRP A 114 2.10 5.33 -9.64
C TRP A 114 0.78 5.23 -8.89
N ALA A 115 0.79 4.74 -7.65
CA ALA A 115 -0.36 4.77 -6.76
C ALA A 115 -0.73 6.18 -6.29
N GLY A 116 0.16 7.17 -6.45
CA GLY A 116 -0.05 8.53 -5.95
C GLY A 116 0.13 8.66 -4.44
N ASP A 117 0.97 7.80 -3.84
CA ASP A 117 1.35 7.94 -2.43
C ASP A 117 2.14 9.23 -2.20
N ILE A 118 2.13 9.71 -0.95
CA ILE A 118 2.66 11.02 -0.55
C ILE A 118 4.05 10.85 0.06
N ALA A 119 5.04 11.46 -0.59
CA ALA A 119 6.41 11.52 -0.12
C ALA A 119 6.61 12.69 0.86
N VAL A 120 7.12 12.39 2.05
CA VAL A 120 7.47 13.40 3.06
C VAL A 120 8.99 13.54 3.11
N ASP A 121 9.47 14.74 2.75
CA ASP A 121 10.86 15.13 2.90
C ASP A 121 11.07 15.75 4.28
N ARG A 122 11.54 14.94 5.22
CA ARG A 122 11.78 15.41 6.59
C ARG A 122 12.94 16.41 6.69
N LYS A 123 13.72 16.69 5.64
CA LYS A 123 14.75 17.75 5.70
C LYS A 123 14.17 19.12 5.31
N ASN A 124 13.02 19.14 4.65
CA ASN A 124 12.33 20.36 4.25
C ASN A 124 11.23 20.73 5.25
N LYS A 125 11.35 21.92 5.89
CA LYS A 125 10.36 22.40 6.88
C LYS A 125 8.92 22.47 6.32
N ARG A 126 8.75 22.82 5.05
CA ARG A 126 7.42 22.92 4.41
C ARG A 126 6.75 21.56 4.22
N SER A 127 7.55 20.49 4.04
CA SER A 127 7.04 19.13 3.88
C SER A 127 6.68 18.47 5.21
N ARG A 128 7.21 18.95 6.36
CA ARG A 128 6.87 18.40 7.69
C ARG A 128 5.52 18.85 8.23
N ALA A 129 4.97 19.94 7.71
CA ALA A 129 3.72 20.54 8.16
C ALA A 129 2.48 20.02 7.41
N MET A 130 2.66 19.01 6.55
CA MET A 130 1.61 18.33 5.77
C MET A 130 1.08 17.10 6.50
#